data_AF-A0A0C9RJP4-F1
#
_entry.id   AF-A0A0C9RJP4-F1
#
_cell.length_a   1.000
_cell.length_b   1.000
_cell.length_c   1.000
_cell.angle_alpha   90.00
_cell.angle_beta   90.00
_cell.angle_gamma   90.00
#
_symmetry.space_group_name_H-M   'P 1'
#
loop_
_entity.id
_entity.type
_entity.pdbx_description
1 polymer ?
#
loop_
_entity_poly.entity_id
_entity_poly.type
_entity_poly.pdbx_seq_one_letter_code
_entity_poly.pdbx_strand_id
1 'polypeptide(L)'
;AAKLDVSPVSDIIGINSANTFVRTIYAGNAIQTILSKEKIQVLSIRGTSFEPHPLEGGSAKTEQAPAGDYKSKHVEFINQELSKSDRPDLTSAKVVVSGGRGLKSGENFKLLYTLADKLNAAVGASRAAVDAGYVPNDLQVGQTGKIVARFFYRFFIVSI
;
A
#
# COMPACT_ATOMS: atom_id res chain seq x y z
N ALA A 1 -4.64 12.02 -16.83
CA ALA A 1 -5.73 12.96 -16.50
C ALA A 1 -5.54 14.28 -17.25
N ALA A 2 -4.54 15.09 -16.90
CA ALA A 2 -4.32 16.40 -17.54
C ALA A 2 -4.21 16.37 -19.07
N LYS A 3 -3.45 15.42 -19.66
CA LYS A 3 -3.35 15.28 -21.13
C LYS A 3 -4.69 14.97 -21.82
N LEU A 4 -5.63 14.37 -21.10
CA LEU A 4 -6.96 14.01 -21.59
C LEU A 4 -8.02 15.06 -21.20
N ASP A 5 -7.64 16.09 -20.46
CA ASP A 5 -8.53 17.10 -19.90
C ASP A 5 -9.74 16.52 -19.14
N VAL A 6 -9.49 15.52 -18.30
CA VAL A 6 -10.51 14.87 -17.46
C VAL A 6 -10.13 14.92 -15.99
N SER A 7 -11.14 15.00 -15.14
CA SER A 7 -11.01 14.94 -13.68
C SER A 7 -10.65 13.53 -13.22
N PRO A 8 -9.48 13.30 -12.60
CA PRO A 8 -9.14 11.98 -12.06
C PRO A 8 -9.87 11.71 -10.74
N VAL A 9 -10.20 10.44 -10.49
CA VAL A 9 -10.69 9.98 -9.18
C VAL A 9 -9.65 9.07 -8.56
N SER A 10 -9.04 9.54 -7.48
CA SER A 10 -7.94 8.84 -6.82
C SER A 10 -8.38 8.05 -5.59
N ASP A 11 -7.60 7.01 -5.27
CA ASP A 11 -7.69 6.23 -4.02
C ASP A 11 -9.06 5.60 -3.80
N ILE A 12 -9.60 5.00 -4.86
CA ILE A 12 -10.90 4.33 -4.85
C ILE A 12 -10.83 3.06 -4.03
N ILE A 13 -11.83 2.89 -3.17
CA ILE A 13 -12.03 1.72 -2.31
C ILE A 13 -13.25 0.87 -2.71
N GLY A 14 -14.09 1.36 -3.63
CA GLY A 14 -15.29 0.66 -4.09
C GLY A 14 -15.84 1.23 -5.39
N ILE A 15 -16.49 0.37 -6.18
CA ILE A 15 -17.10 0.73 -7.47
C ILE A 15 -18.58 0.34 -7.39
N ASN A 16 -19.48 1.32 -7.38
CA ASN A 16 -20.92 1.09 -7.32
C ASN A 16 -21.53 0.94 -8.73
N SER A 17 -20.98 1.68 -9.70
CA SER A 17 -21.39 1.61 -11.11
C SER A 17 -20.25 2.09 -12.01
N ALA A 18 -20.45 2.05 -13.33
CA ALA A 18 -19.45 2.46 -14.33
C ALA A 18 -18.91 3.90 -14.15
N ASN A 19 -19.67 4.76 -13.49
CA ASN A 19 -19.29 6.16 -13.26
C ASN A 19 -19.44 6.61 -11.80
N THR A 20 -19.71 5.69 -10.87
CA THR A 20 -19.91 6.00 -9.45
C THR A 20 -18.92 5.22 -8.59
N PHE A 21 -18.06 5.95 -7.89
CA PHE A 21 -16.94 5.39 -7.13
C PHE A 21 -17.01 5.82 -5.67
N VAL A 22 -16.43 5.01 -4.80
CA VAL A 22 -16.35 5.26 -3.36
C VAL A 22 -14.88 5.44 -2.98
N ARG A 23 -14.57 6.51 -2.27
CA ARG A 23 -13.24 6.76 -1.70
C ARG A 23 -13.33 7.20 -0.25
N THR A 24 -12.24 7.08 0.48
CA THR A 24 -12.12 7.69 1.80
C THR A 24 -11.61 9.13 1.68
N ILE A 25 -12.04 9.97 2.61
CA ILE A 25 -11.53 11.33 2.81
C ILE A 25 -11.23 11.52 4.30
N TYR A 26 -10.55 12.62 4.65
CA TYR A 26 -10.16 12.92 6.03
C TYR A 26 -9.43 11.76 6.72
N ALA A 27 -8.42 11.20 6.03
CA ALA A 27 -7.62 10.08 6.54
C ALA A 27 -8.43 8.81 6.90
N GLY A 28 -9.59 8.59 6.27
CA GLY A 28 -10.44 7.42 6.55
C GLY A 28 -11.64 7.70 7.44
N ASN A 29 -11.74 8.91 8.00
CA ASN A 29 -12.83 9.26 8.92
C ASN A 29 -14.17 9.47 8.22
N ALA A 30 -14.18 9.73 6.92
CA ALA A 30 -15.40 9.81 6.14
C ALA A 30 -15.28 9.08 4.82
N ILE A 31 -16.41 8.59 4.35
CA ILE A 31 -16.56 7.89 3.07
C ILE A 31 -17.34 8.82 2.14
N GLN A 32 -16.80 9.03 0.95
CA GLN A 32 -17.41 9.86 -0.09
C GLN A 32 -17.74 9.00 -1.30
N THR A 33 -18.97 9.12 -1.78
CA THR A 33 -19.40 8.60 -3.09
C THR A 33 -19.29 9.71 -4.12
N ILE A 34 -18.60 9.45 -5.22
CA ILE A 34 -18.34 10.39 -6.30
C ILE A 34 -18.97 9.86 -7.59
N LEU A 35 -19.80 10.68 -8.21
CA LEU A 35 -20.29 10.48 -9.57
C LEU A 35 -19.39 11.24 -10.54
N SER A 36 -18.70 10.53 -11.41
CA SER A 36 -17.92 11.11 -12.50
C SER A 36 -18.80 11.33 -13.73
N LYS A 37 -18.71 12.52 -14.33
CA LYS A 37 -19.39 12.86 -15.59
C LYS A 37 -18.47 12.75 -16.80
N GLU A 38 -17.22 12.34 -16.59
CA GLU A 38 -16.20 12.28 -17.63
C GLU A 38 -16.49 11.15 -18.63
N LYS A 39 -16.13 11.36 -19.90
CA LYS A 39 -16.23 10.31 -20.91
C LYS A 39 -15.16 9.23 -20.71
N ILE A 40 -13.95 9.64 -20.29
CA ILE A 40 -12.85 8.73 -19.99
C ILE A 40 -12.59 8.78 -18.49
N GLN A 41 -12.70 7.63 -17.84
CA GLN A 41 -12.49 7.49 -16.40
C GLN A 41 -11.01 7.24 -16.11
N VAL A 42 -10.34 8.21 -15.50
CA VAL A 42 -8.94 8.04 -15.03
C VAL A 42 -8.96 7.82 -13.53
N LEU A 43 -8.70 6.58 -13.13
CA LEU A 43 -8.89 6.11 -11.77
C LEU A 43 -7.56 5.65 -11.17
N SER A 44 -7.32 5.93 -9.89
CA SER A 44 -6.33 5.19 -9.10
C SER A 44 -7.04 4.36 -8.03
N ILE A 45 -6.68 3.09 -7.97
CA ILE A 45 -7.32 2.10 -7.11
C ILE A 45 -6.44 1.84 -5.90
N ARG A 46 -7.03 1.81 -4.71
CA ARG A 46 -6.35 1.34 -3.52
C ARG A 46 -6.15 -0.17 -3.64
N GLY A 47 -4.91 -0.61 -3.85
CA GLY A 47 -4.60 -2.01 -4.14
C GLY A 47 -5.11 -3.01 -3.10
N THR A 48 -5.23 -2.60 -1.83
CA THR A 48 -5.72 -3.45 -0.73
C THR A 48 -7.24 -3.49 -0.58
N SER A 49 -8.00 -2.76 -1.40
CA SER A 49 -9.45 -2.63 -1.27
C SER A 49 -10.24 -3.66 -2.08
N PHE A 50 -9.59 -4.38 -2.99
CA PHE A 50 -10.22 -5.34 -3.88
C PHE A 50 -9.51 -6.69 -3.76
N GLU A 51 -10.30 -7.76 -3.77
CA GLU A 51 -9.75 -9.11 -3.81
C GLU A 51 -9.07 -9.34 -5.18
N PRO A 52 -7.85 -9.91 -5.20
CA PRO A 52 -7.19 -10.23 -6.44
C PRO A 52 -7.98 -11.31 -7.19
N HIS A 53 -8.21 -11.09 -8.48
CA HIS A 53 -8.82 -12.10 -9.33
C HIS A 53 -7.81 -13.21 -9.67
N PRO A 54 -8.23 -14.47 -9.84
CA PRO A 54 -7.36 -15.53 -10.32
C PRO A 54 -6.69 -15.16 -11.65
N LEU A 55 -5.41 -15.52 -11.79
CA LEU A 55 -4.61 -15.23 -13.00
C LEU A 55 -4.88 -16.21 -14.15
N GLU A 56 -5.62 -17.28 -13.88
CA GLU A 56 -5.94 -18.34 -14.85
C GLU A 56 -7.30 -18.10 -15.51
N GLY A 57 -7.46 -18.50 -16.77
CA GLY A 57 -8.75 -18.48 -17.47
C GLY A 57 -9.01 -17.26 -18.37
N GLY A 58 -8.02 -16.36 -18.56
CA GLY A 58 -8.12 -15.23 -19.49
C GLY A 58 -7.75 -15.61 -20.93
N SER A 59 -8.64 -15.36 -21.90
CA SER A 59 -8.39 -15.50 -23.34
C SER A 59 -8.10 -14.16 -24.05
N ALA A 60 -7.71 -13.14 -23.28
CA ALA A 60 -7.48 -11.80 -23.79
C ALA A 60 -6.33 -11.79 -24.80
N LYS A 61 -6.57 -11.19 -25.98
CA LYS A 61 -5.53 -10.98 -26.97
C LYS A 61 -4.54 -9.93 -26.46
N THR A 62 -3.26 -10.20 -26.61
CA THR A 62 -2.21 -9.20 -26.39
C THR A 62 -2.01 -8.40 -27.67
N GLU A 63 -1.93 -7.08 -27.53
CA GLU A 63 -1.56 -6.17 -28.62
C GLU A 63 -0.27 -5.44 -28.23
N GLN A 64 0.59 -5.17 -29.22
CA GLN A 64 1.77 -4.35 -28.96
C GLN A 64 1.34 -2.90 -28.77
N ALA A 65 1.83 -2.28 -27.69
CA ALA A 65 1.68 -0.85 -27.49
C ALA A 65 2.36 -0.08 -28.65
N PRO A 66 1.86 1.11 -29.01
CA PRO A 66 2.47 1.94 -30.05
C PRO A 66 3.94 2.22 -29.73
N ALA A 67 4.84 2.04 -30.69
CA ALA A 67 6.23 2.41 -30.53
C ALA A 67 6.34 3.93 -30.25
N GLY A 68 7.04 4.31 -29.19
CA GLY A 68 7.26 5.71 -28.81
C GLY A 68 8.65 5.90 -28.19
N ASP A 69 9.20 7.11 -28.33
CA ASP A 69 10.39 7.50 -27.58
C ASP A 69 9.97 7.93 -26.17
N TYR A 70 10.12 7.02 -25.21
CA TYR A 70 9.78 7.25 -23.80
C TYR A 70 10.92 7.91 -23.02
N LYS A 71 11.99 8.36 -23.68
CA LYS A 71 13.10 9.04 -23.00
C LYS A 71 12.61 10.36 -22.41
N SER A 72 12.57 10.41 -21.08
CA SER A 72 12.39 11.65 -20.36
C SER A 72 13.70 12.44 -20.41
N LYS A 73 13.63 13.71 -20.81
CA LYS A 73 14.79 14.63 -20.71
C LYS A 73 15.09 15.04 -19.25
N HIS A 74 14.21 14.68 -18.31
CA HIS A 74 14.24 15.18 -16.94
C HIS A 74 14.45 14.08 -15.90
N VAL A 75 14.31 12.80 -16.26
CA VAL A 75 14.40 11.67 -15.33
C VAL A 75 15.17 10.54 -16.01
N GLU A 76 16.23 10.08 -15.36
CA GLU A 76 17.01 8.92 -15.76
C GLU A 76 16.95 7.87 -14.65
N PHE A 77 16.68 6.61 -15.02
CA PHE A 77 16.77 5.50 -14.10
C PHE A 77 18.23 5.05 -13.99
N ILE A 78 18.85 5.28 -12.82
CA ILE A 78 20.27 5.00 -12.59
C ILE A 78 20.45 3.61 -11.96
N ASN A 79 19.77 3.36 -10.84
CA ASN A 79 19.82 2.10 -10.10
C ASN A 79 18.56 1.93 -9.25
N GLN A 80 18.25 0.68 -8.87
CA GLN A 80 17.21 0.34 -7.90
C GLN A 80 17.79 -0.61 -6.86
N GLU A 81 17.96 -0.12 -5.64
CA GLU A 81 18.34 -0.95 -4.50
C GLU A 81 17.07 -1.48 -3.84
N LEU A 82 16.78 -2.76 -4.07
CA LEU A 82 15.72 -3.47 -3.36
C LEU A 82 16.29 -3.99 -2.05
N SER A 83 15.77 -3.52 -0.92
CA SER A 83 16.05 -4.09 0.39
C SER A 83 15.54 -5.53 0.42
N LYS A 84 16.46 -6.50 0.25
CA LYS A 84 16.16 -7.93 0.42
C LYS A 84 15.96 -8.19 1.90
N SER A 85 14.71 -8.37 2.29
CA SER A 85 14.33 -8.91 3.58
C SER A 85 14.06 -10.40 3.43
N ASP A 86 14.59 -11.23 4.33
CA ASP A 86 14.19 -12.64 4.45
C ASP A 86 12.73 -12.82 4.89
N ARG A 87 12.07 -11.72 5.27
CA ARG A 87 10.68 -11.67 5.72
C ARG A 87 9.77 -11.13 4.62
N PRO A 88 8.50 -11.58 4.59
CA PRO A 88 7.50 -11.07 3.65
C PRO A 88 7.44 -9.54 3.68
N ASP A 89 7.29 -8.89 2.52
CA ASP A 89 7.09 -7.44 2.48
C ASP A 89 5.75 -7.08 3.15
N LEU A 90 5.75 -5.96 3.86
CA LEU A 90 4.58 -5.45 4.58
C LEU A 90 3.34 -5.31 3.68
N THR A 91 3.51 -4.97 2.41
CA THR A 91 2.39 -4.78 1.47
C THR A 91 1.77 -6.10 0.99
N SER A 92 2.53 -7.20 1.00
CA SER A 92 2.09 -8.52 0.52
C SER A 92 1.82 -9.53 1.64
N ALA A 93 2.16 -9.21 2.88
CA ALA A 93 2.04 -10.14 3.99
C ALA A 93 0.58 -10.38 4.41
N LYS A 94 0.22 -11.65 4.63
CA LYS A 94 -1.10 -12.05 5.15
C LYS A 94 -1.27 -11.70 6.63
N VAL A 95 -0.18 -11.77 7.39
CA VAL A 95 -0.14 -11.49 8.83
C VAL A 95 0.93 -10.43 9.07
N VAL A 96 0.57 -9.40 9.84
CA VAL A 96 1.52 -8.38 10.28
C VAL A 96 1.53 -8.25 11.79
N VAL A 97 2.72 -8.39 12.35
CA VAL A 97 3.01 -8.15 13.77
C VAL A 97 3.62 -6.76 13.88
N SER A 98 2.94 -5.85 14.57
CA SER A 98 3.42 -4.47 14.67
C SER A 98 3.73 -4.03 16.10
N GLY A 99 4.81 -3.27 16.23
CA GLY A 99 5.32 -2.71 17.48
C GLY A 99 5.24 -1.19 17.54
N GLY A 100 4.91 -0.67 18.72
CA GLY A 100 4.87 0.77 18.98
C GLY A 100 5.98 1.26 19.91
N ARG A 101 5.95 2.56 20.21
CA ARG A 101 6.81 3.19 21.23
C ARG A 101 6.69 2.52 22.61
N GLY A 102 5.57 1.86 22.89
CA GLY A 102 5.35 1.13 24.15
C GLY A 102 6.29 -0.04 24.39
N LEU A 103 7.07 -0.46 23.38
CA LEU A 103 8.15 -1.43 23.54
C LEU A 103 9.40 -0.83 24.22
N LYS A 104 9.47 0.50 24.39
CA LYS A 104 10.51 1.25 25.12
C LYS A 104 11.96 1.10 24.64
N SER A 105 12.29 0.09 23.83
CA SER A 105 13.61 -0.09 23.22
C SER A 105 13.54 -0.92 21.94
N GLY A 106 14.56 -0.78 21.07
CA GLY A 106 14.74 -1.65 19.91
C GLY A 106 15.09 -3.10 20.29
N GLU A 107 15.61 -3.35 21.49
CA GLU A 107 15.89 -4.72 21.94
C GLU A 107 14.61 -5.53 22.15
N ASN A 108 13.54 -4.88 22.63
CA ASN A 108 12.24 -5.52 22.81
C ASN A 108 11.55 -5.85 21.47
N PHE A 109 11.99 -5.24 20.35
CA PHE A 109 11.53 -5.65 19.01
C PHE A 109 12.02 -7.06 18.64
N LYS A 110 13.06 -7.60 19.28
CA LYS A 110 13.49 -9.01 19.10
C LYS A 110 12.38 -10.01 19.41
N LEU A 111 11.52 -9.69 20.38
CA LEU A 111 10.34 -10.50 20.71
C LEU A 111 9.33 -10.50 19.56
N LEU A 112 9.14 -9.36 18.89
CA LEU A 112 8.27 -9.26 17.73
C LEU A 112 8.85 -10.00 16.53
N TYR A 113 10.17 -9.91 16.29
CA TYR A 113 10.83 -10.70 15.25
C TYR A 113 10.63 -12.20 15.49
N THR A 114 10.84 -12.67 16.73
CA THR A 114 10.66 -14.08 17.09
C THR A 114 9.21 -14.56 16.88
N LEU A 115 8.24 -13.72 17.21
CA LEU A 115 6.83 -14.01 16.98
C LEU A 115 6.49 -14.03 15.48
N ALA A 116 7.02 -13.07 14.73
CA ALA A 116 6.78 -12.96 13.29
C ALA A 116 7.38 -14.15 12.53
N ASP A 117 8.59 -14.59 12.91
CA ASP A 117 9.24 -15.75 12.31
C ASP A 117 8.42 -17.03 12.53
N LYS A 118 7.80 -17.21 13.71
CA LYS A 118 6.90 -18.34 13.99
C LYS A 118 5.58 -18.30 13.22
N LEU A 119 5.11 -17.10 12.86
CA LEU A 119 3.85 -16.88 12.17
C LEU A 119 4.03 -16.69 10.66
N ASN A 120 5.27 -16.75 10.16
CA ASN A 120 5.64 -16.35 8.80
C ASN A 120 5.02 -14.98 8.43
N ALA A 121 5.13 -14.03 9.35
CA ALA A 121 4.49 -12.71 9.29
C ALA A 121 5.49 -11.61 8.96
N ALA A 122 5.02 -10.49 8.42
CA ALA A 122 5.83 -9.28 8.32
C ALA A 122 5.85 -8.52 9.65
N VAL A 123 6.92 -7.75 9.87
CA VAL A 123 7.07 -6.89 11.04
C VAL A 123 6.85 -5.44 10.66
N GLY A 124 5.93 -4.78 11.36
CA GLY A 124 5.63 -3.36 11.19
C GLY A 124 5.95 -2.54 12.44
N ALA A 125 6.03 -1.24 12.26
CA ALA A 125 6.30 -0.30 13.35
C ALA A 125 5.46 0.96 13.23
N SER A 126 5.02 1.50 14.36
CA SER A 126 4.39 2.82 14.40
C SER A 126 5.42 3.92 14.11
N ARG A 127 4.97 5.06 13.60
CA ARG A 127 5.79 6.27 13.44
C ARG A 127 6.55 6.64 14.72
N ALA A 128 5.90 6.55 15.89
CA ALA A 128 6.52 6.86 17.17
C ALA A 128 7.71 5.93 17.53
N ALA A 129 7.76 4.71 17.00
CA ALA A 129 8.88 3.79 17.21
C ALA A 129 10.05 4.08 16.24
N VAL A 130 9.72 4.50 15.01
CA VAL A 130 10.71 4.92 14.01
C VAL A 130 11.36 6.24 14.43
N ASP A 131 10.54 7.22 14.83
CA ASP A 131 11.01 8.53 15.30
C ASP A 131 11.86 8.39 16.58
N ALA A 132 11.61 7.37 17.41
CA ALA A 132 12.42 7.04 18.59
C ALA A 132 13.70 6.24 18.28
N GLY A 133 13.95 5.92 17.01
CA GLY A 133 15.14 5.18 16.58
C GLY A 133 15.14 3.69 16.94
N TYR A 134 13.98 3.09 17.25
CA TYR A 134 13.91 1.67 17.62
C TYR A 134 14.04 0.74 16.41
N VAL A 135 13.62 1.21 15.23
CA VAL A 135 13.53 0.45 13.98
C VAL A 135 13.64 1.38 12.76
N PRO A 136 14.08 0.89 11.59
CA PRO A 136 14.21 1.71 10.38
C PRO A 136 12.85 2.13 9.79
N ASN A 137 12.87 3.19 8.98
CA ASN A 137 11.66 3.76 8.34
C ASN A 137 10.95 2.78 7.39
N ASP A 138 11.67 1.83 6.81
CA ASP A 138 11.13 0.80 5.92
C ASP A 138 10.05 -0.08 6.57
N LEU A 139 10.07 -0.17 7.90
CA LEU A 139 9.09 -0.92 8.69
C LEU A 139 7.90 -0.06 9.12
N GLN A 140 7.87 1.23 8.78
CA GLN A 140 6.79 2.12 9.20
C GLN A 140 5.44 1.72 8.56
N VAL A 141 4.44 1.48 9.41
CA VAL A 141 3.06 1.19 9.01
C VAL A 141 2.17 2.35 9.44
N GLY A 142 1.32 2.82 8.53
CA GLY A 142 0.37 3.92 8.78
C GLY A 142 0.11 4.77 7.55
N GLN A 143 -0.62 5.87 7.72
CA GLN A 143 -1.01 6.76 6.61
C GLN A 143 0.19 7.32 5.83
N THR A 144 1.31 7.58 6.51
CA THR A 144 2.55 8.10 5.91
C THR A 144 3.60 6.99 5.66
N GLY A 145 3.26 5.74 5.93
CA GLY A 145 4.14 4.58 5.76
C GLY A 145 3.55 3.58 4.77
N LYS A 146 3.90 2.30 4.89
CA LYS A 146 3.33 1.24 4.07
C LYS A 146 1.89 0.94 4.51
N ILE A 147 0.97 0.91 3.55
CA ILE A 147 -0.42 0.46 3.75
C ILE A 147 -0.43 -1.07 3.61
N VAL A 148 -0.92 -1.76 4.62
CA VAL A 148 -0.89 -3.22 4.72
C VAL A 148 -2.31 -3.80 4.54
N ALA A 149 -2.43 -4.94 3.86
CA ALA A 149 -3.72 -5.58 3.59
C ALA A 149 -4.37 -6.21 4.85
N ARG A 150 -5.70 -6.38 4.79
CA ARG A 150 -6.61 -6.46 5.94
C ARG A 150 -6.99 -7.89 6.37
N PHE A 151 -6.08 -8.86 6.29
CA PHE A 151 -6.40 -10.27 6.61
C PHE A 151 -6.24 -10.60 8.11
N PHE A 152 -5.16 -10.17 8.77
CA PHE A 152 -5.02 -10.32 10.22
C PHE A 152 -4.00 -9.33 10.80
N TYR A 153 -4.46 -8.42 11.66
CA TYR A 153 -3.60 -7.47 12.38
C TYR A 153 -3.51 -7.85 13.85
N ARG A 154 -2.28 -8.03 14.36
CA ARG A 154 -2.05 -8.12 15.80
C ARG A 154 -1.13 -7.01 16.25
N PHE A 155 -1.74 -6.02 16.90
CA PHE A 155 -1.03 -4.90 17.50
C PHE A 155 -0.53 -5.31 18.88
N PHE A 156 0.77 -5.25 19.10
CA PHE A 156 1.36 -5.36 20.43
C PHE A 156 1.82 -3.96 20.86
N ILE A 157 1.02 -3.34 21.74
CA ILE A 157 1.35 -2.10 22.45
C ILE A 157 1.63 -0.93 21.49
N VAL A 158 0.60 -0.50 20.75
CA VAL A 158 0.61 0.79 20.05
C VAL A 158 0.02 1.84 20.98
N SER A 159 0.87 2.68 21.54
CA SER A 159 0.44 3.92 22.19
C SER A 159 0.41 5.00 21.12
N ILE A 160 -0.74 5.68 21.01
CA ILE A 160 -0.95 6.86 20.18
C ILE A 160 0.02 7.97 20.65
#